data_AF-A0A7S1CN90-F1
#
_entry.id   AF-A0A7S1CN90-F1
#
_cell.length_a   1.000
_cell.length_b   1.000
_cell.length_c   1.000
_cell.angle_alpha   90.00
_cell.angle_beta   90.00
_cell.angle_gamma   90.00
#
_symmetry.space_group_name_H-M   'P 1'
#
loop_
_entity.id
_entity.type
_entity.pdbx_description
1 polymer ?
#
loop_
_entity_poly.entity_id
_entity_poly.type
_entity_poly.pdbx_seq_one_letter_code
_entity_poly.pdbx_strand_id
1 'polypeptide(L)'
;ARIQRDRLRKERKRERERDMRLESQGKRSRMQREEERDVGEKIALGMMRAGKAAGDAAYDSRLFNQSAGMDSGFGAEDEYNVYSKPLMGGSRSESIYRPKGGADVYGSEKDMEKLRNTERFRPAKDFEGVDRSRPRDAGPVQFERGDGAGAGAGA
;
A
#
# COMPACT_ATOMS: atom_id res chain seq x y z
N ALA A 1 29.70 -44.22 3.68
CA ALA A 1 29.47 -43.24 2.59
C ALA A 1 28.88 -43.83 1.30
N ARG A 2 29.51 -44.85 0.66
CA ARG A 2 28.99 -45.45 -0.60
C ARG A 2 27.60 -46.07 -0.48
N ILE A 3 27.35 -46.86 0.57
CA ILE A 3 26.06 -47.52 0.81
C ILE A 3 24.92 -46.50 0.96
N GLN A 4 25.14 -45.41 1.70
CA GLN A 4 24.18 -44.31 1.87
C GLN A 4 23.85 -43.64 0.53
N ARG A 5 24.87 -43.35 -0.28
CA ARG A 5 24.71 -42.75 -1.61
C ARG A 5 23.97 -43.67 -2.58
N ASP A 6 24.26 -44.97 -2.56
CA ASP A 6 23.61 -45.93 -3.46
C ASP A 6 22.16 -46.22 -3.02
N ARG A 7 21.88 -46.12 -1.71
CA ARG A 7 20.50 -46.12 -1.17
C ARG A 7 19.70 -44.92 -1.66
N LEU A 8 20.28 -43.72 -1.61
CA LEU A 8 19.66 -42.47 -2.09
C LEU A 8 19.41 -42.48 -3.61
N ARG A 9 20.30 -43.13 -4.38
CA ARG A 9 20.11 -43.31 -5.82
C ARG A 9 18.97 -44.28 -6.14
N LYS A 10 18.89 -45.39 -5.42
CA LYS A 10 17.82 -46.38 -5.59
C LYS A 10 16.47 -45.80 -5.18
N GLU A 11 16.44 -45.02 -4.11
CA GLU A 11 15.25 -44.29 -3.65
C GLU A 11 14.76 -43.28 -4.68
N ARG A 12 15.62 -42.37 -5.17
CA ARG A 12 15.25 -41.41 -6.22
C ARG A 12 14.87 -42.06 -7.55
N LYS A 13 15.38 -43.25 -7.85
CA LYS A 13 14.97 -44.00 -9.05
C LYS A 13 13.56 -44.57 -8.87
N ARG A 14 13.27 -45.13 -7.69
CA ARG A 14 11.96 -45.67 -7.33
C ARG A 14 10.87 -44.60 -7.26
N GLU A 15 11.23 -43.41 -6.75
CA GLU A 15 10.34 -42.26 -6.69
C GLU A 15 9.96 -41.78 -8.10
N ARG A 16 10.96 -41.55 -8.97
CA ARG A 16 10.72 -41.17 -10.38
C ARG A 16 9.89 -42.20 -11.15
N GLU A 17 10.09 -43.49 -10.89
CA GLU A 17 9.31 -44.56 -11.51
C GLU A 17 7.86 -44.56 -11.01
N ARG A 18 7.64 -44.31 -9.72
CA ARG A 18 6.30 -44.17 -9.13
C ARG A 18 5.57 -42.96 -9.71
N ASP A 19 6.26 -41.84 -9.85
CA ASP A 19 5.71 -40.61 -10.41
C ASP A 19 5.36 -40.77 -11.89
N MET A 20 6.26 -41.30 -12.72
CA MET A 20 5.95 -41.63 -14.13
C MET A 20 4.75 -42.59 -14.27
N ARG A 21 4.58 -43.51 -13.31
CA ARG A 21 3.46 -44.47 -13.32
C ARG A 21 2.14 -43.83 -12.90
N LEU A 22 2.17 -42.84 -12.00
CA LEU A 22 1.01 -42.04 -11.61
C LEU A 22 0.60 -41.06 -12.72
N GLU A 23 1.60 -40.44 -13.35
CA GLU A 23 1.43 -39.53 -14.48
C GLU A 23 0.86 -40.24 -15.71
N SER A 24 1.36 -41.44 -16.05
CA SER A 24 0.80 -42.25 -17.13
C SER A 24 -0.61 -42.80 -16.83
N GLN A 25 -1.02 -42.87 -15.56
CA GLN A 25 -2.40 -43.16 -15.15
C GLN A 25 -3.31 -41.93 -15.14
N GLY A 26 -2.82 -40.76 -15.56
CA GLY A 26 -3.58 -39.50 -15.56
C GLY A 26 -3.90 -38.96 -14.17
N LYS A 27 -3.34 -39.57 -13.11
CA LYS A 27 -3.56 -39.16 -11.72
C LYS A 27 -2.49 -38.14 -11.34
N ARG A 28 -2.84 -36.85 -11.46
CA ARG A 28 -1.96 -35.76 -11.04
C ARG A 28 -1.52 -35.92 -9.58
N SER A 29 -0.23 -35.71 -9.34
CA SER A 29 0.35 -35.78 -8.00
C SER A 29 -0.33 -34.76 -7.09
N ARG A 30 -0.30 -34.98 -5.76
CA ARG A 30 -0.87 -34.02 -4.81
C ARG A 30 -0.24 -32.63 -4.95
N MET A 31 1.07 -32.58 -5.21
CA MET A 31 1.83 -31.34 -5.40
C MET A 31 1.39 -30.61 -6.67
N GLN A 32 1.23 -31.34 -7.78
CA GLN A 32 0.74 -30.76 -9.05
C GLN A 32 -0.70 -30.22 -8.90
N ARG A 33 -1.58 -30.97 -8.22
CA ARG A 33 -2.95 -30.52 -7.93
C ARG A 33 -3.02 -29.32 -6.98
N GLU A 34 -1.99 -29.08 -6.19
CA GLU A 34 -1.90 -27.93 -5.30
C GLU A 34 -1.39 -26.69 -6.06
N GLU A 35 -0.49 -26.89 -7.01
CA GLU A 35 0.08 -25.86 -7.88
C GLU A 35 -0.94 -25.33 -8.92
N GLU A 36 -1.76 -26.21 -9.48
CA GLU A 36 -2.75 -25.86 -10.52
C GLU A 36 -4.06 -25.22 -9.99
N ARG A 37 -4.26 -25.14 -8.67
CA ARG A 37 -5.49 -24.53 -8.11
C ARG A 37 -5.59 -23.06 -8.47
N ASP A 38 -6.81 -22.63 -8.79
CA ASP A 38 -7.10 -21.22 -9.02
C ASP A 38 -6.83 -20.39 -7.75
N VAL A 39 -6.52 -19.12 -7.94
CA VAL A 39 -6.21 -18.18 -6.84
C VAL A 39 -7.37 -18.14 -5.83
N GLY A 40 -8.62 -18.18 -6.30
CA GLY A 40 -9.81 -18.23 -5.45
C GLY A 40 -9.90 -19.49 -4.58
N GLU A 41 -9.59 -20.66 -5.14
CA GLU A 41 -9.59 -21.93 -4.39
C GLU A 41 -8.42 -22.02 -3.41
N LYS A 42 -7.25 -21.49 -3.80
CA LYS A 42 -6.09 -21.36 -2.90
C LYS A 42 -6.38 -20.44 -1.72
N ILE A 43 -7.18 -19.38 -1.92
CA ILE A 43 -7.66 -18.49 -0.87
C ILE A 43 -8.70 -19.21 0.00
N ALA A 44 -9.71 -19.83 -0.61
CA ALA A 44 -10.77 -20.55 0.11
C ALA A 44 -10.22 -21.71 0.97
N LEU A 45 -9.16 -22.38 0.51
CA LEU A 45 -8.49 -23.44 1.26
C LEU A 45 -7.37 -22.93 2.19
N GLY A 46 -7.12 -21.62 2.25
CA GLY A 46 -6.09 -21.04 3.12
C GLY A 46 -4.66 -21.46 2.78
N MET A 47 -4.43 -21.98 1.56
CA MET A 47 -3.10 -22.36 1.07
C MET A 47 -2.25 -21.13 0.74
N MET A 48 -2.89 -20.09 0.22
CA MET A 48 -2.32 -18.76 0.26
C MET A 48 -2.51 -18.22 1.68
N ARG A 49 -1.58 -18.58 2.57
CA ARG A 49 -1.24 -17.67 3.66
C ARG A 49 -0.63 -16.43 3.02
N ALA A 50 -1.47 -15.52 2.53
CA ALA A 50 -1.10 -14.11 2.50
C ALA A 50 -0.49 -13.84 3.87
N GLY A 51 0.77 -13.40 3.86
CA GLY A 51 1.72 -13.55 4.95
C GLY A 51 1.04 -13.45 6.30
N LYS A 52 1.24 -14.48 7.13
CA LYS A 52 0.78 -14.60 8.52
C LYS A 52 0.28 -13.23 8.99
N ALA A 53 -1.00 -13.14 9.36
CA ALA A 53 -1.34 -12.29 10.49
C ALA A 53 -0.54 -12.84 11.69
N ALA A 54 0.77 -12.56 11.70
CA ALA A 54 1.54 -12.40 12.91
C ALA A 54 0.66 -11.52 13.79
N GLY A 55 0.51 -11.86 15.06
CA GLY A 55 -0.52 -11.36 15.98
C GLY A 55 -0.44 -9.87 16.32
N ASP A 56 -0.19 -9.05 15.32
CA ASP A 56 0.07 -7.62 15.28
C ASP A 56 -1.10 -6.87 14.62
N ALA A 57 -2.06 -7.57 13.99
CA ALA A 57 -3.32 -6.96 13.56
C ALA A 57 -4.24 -6.58 14.74
N ALA A 58 -3.88 -6.97 15.97
CA ALA A 58 -4.63 -6.63 17.18
C ALA A 58 -4.29 -5.22 17.71
N TYR A 59 -3.14 -4.66 17.32
CA TYR A 59 -2.65 -3.39 17.88
C TYR A 59 -2.20 -2.44 16.77
N ASP A 60 -2.44 -1.15 16.99
CA ASP A 60 -2.01 -0.09 16.07
C ASP A 60 -0.51 0.14 16.19
N SER A 61 0.22 0.12 15.08
CA SER A 61 1.68 0.28 15.03
C SER A 61 2.18 1.61 15.60
N ARG A 62 1.32 2.64 15.65
CA ARG A 62 1.66 3.95 16.25
C ARG A 62 1.73 3.88 17.76
N LEU A 63 1.21 2.83 18.40
CA LEU A 63 1.29 2.65 19.85
C LEU A 63 2.69 2.19 20.27
N PHE A 64 3.38 1.40 19.45
CA PHE A 64 4.70 0.86 19.78
C PHE A 64 5.85 1.85 19.56
N ASN A 65 5.62 2.91 18.79
CA ASN A 65 6.61 3.96 18.53
C ASN A 65 6.44 5.17 19.46
N GLN A 66 5.78 5.00 20.62
CA GLN A 66 5.66 6.05 21.63
C GLN A 66 6.73 5.84 22.70
N SER A 67 7.63 6.80 22.89
CA SER A 67 8.56 6.83 24.03
C SER A 67 7.88 7.22 25.36
N ALA A 68 6.55 7.36 25.35
CA ALA A 68 5.78 7.79 26.51
C ALA A 68 5.84 6.73 27.63
N GLY A 69 6.30 7.14 28.80
CA GLY A 69 6.28 6.31 30.03
C GLY A 69 7.64 5.81 30.50
N MET A 70 8.71 5.90 29.69
CA MET A 70 10.07 5.59 30.17
C MET A 70 10.69 6.74 30.97
N ASP A 71 10.28 7.98 30.72
CA ASP A 71 10.83 9.17 31.39
C ASP A 71 10.09 9.53 32.69
N SER A 72 8.97 8.86 32.99
CA SER A 72 8.16 9.13 34.19
C SER A 72 8.47 8.13 35.31
N GLY A 73 9.06 8.61 36.41
CA GLY A 73 9.21 7.84 37.65
C GLY A 73 10.62 7.33 37.99
N PHE A 74 11.65 7.72 37.22
CA PHE A 74 13.06 7.32 37.46
C PHE A 74 13.95 8.46 38.02
N GLY A 75 13.37 9.53 38.57
CA GLY A 75 14.13 10.66 39.15
C GLY A 75 14.43 10.47 40.65
N ALA A 76 15.50 11.09 41.14
CA ALA A 76 15.77 11.15 42.59
C ALA A 76 14.68 11.96 43.30
N GLU A 77 14.36 11.62 44.56
CA GLU A 77 13.32 12.32 45.35
C GLU A 77 13.60 13.82 45.53
N ASP A 78 14.88 14.21 45.43
CA ASP A 78 15.34 15.61 45.52
C ASP A 78 15.19 16.39 44.20
N GLU A 79 14.79 15.73 43.12
CA GLU A 79 14.67 16.33 41.79
C GLU A 79 13.23 16.85 41.56
N TYR A 80 13.09 18.15 41.26
CA TYR A 80 11.80 18.84 41.06
C TYR A 80 11.12 18.48 39.72
N ASN A 81 10.83 17.20 39.51
CA ASN A 81 10.16 16.68 38.31
C ASN A 81 8.65 16.49 38.55
N VAL A 82 7.95 17.57 38.93
CA VAL A 82 6.50 17.55 39.24
C VAL A 82 5.64 17.32 37.99
N TYR A 83 6.15 17.71 36.82
CA TYR A 83 5.43 17.62 35.55
C TYR A 83 6.13 16.68 34.59
N SER A 84 5.35 15.83 33.91
CA SER A 84 5.83 14.90 32.89
C SER A 84 6.16 15.57 31.55
N LYS A 85 5.75 16.83 31.36
CA LYS A 85 5.98 17.59 30.13
C LYS A 85 6.48 19.00 30.46
N PRO A 86 7.43 19.53 29.68
CA PRO A 86 7.84 20.92 29.82
C PRO A 86 6.70 21.87 29.45
N LEU A 87 6.65 23.03 30.10
CA LEU A 87 5.63 24.06 29.86
C LEU A 87 5.67 24.61 28.42
N MET A 88 6.87 24.70 27.85
CA MET A 88 7.08 24.99 26.43
C MET A 88 7.36 23.66 25.72
N GLY A 89 6.59 23.34 24.67
CA GLY A 89 6.79 22.15 23.87
C GLY A 89 8.25 22.05 23.39
N GLY A 90 8.94 20.97 23.77
CA GLY A 90 10.34 20.75 23.44
C GLY A 90 10.59 20.75 21.92
N SER A 91 11.73 21.32 21.52
CA SER A 91 12.24 21.43 20.14
C SER A 91 11.40 22.26 19.15
N ARG A 92 11.03 23.48 19.53
CA ARG A 92 10.84 24.52 18.50
C ARG A 92 12.18 24.94 17.87
N SER A 93 13.31 24.73 18.56
CA SER A 93 14.65 25.09 18.07
C SER A 93 15.01 24.48 16.72
N GLU A 94 14.66 23.22 16.46
CA GLU A 94 14.96 22.56 15.18
C GLU A 94 13.99 22.93 14.04
N SER A 95 12.85 23.54 14.37
CA SER A 95 11.82 23.95 13.40
C SER A 95 11.73 25.47 13.18
N ILE A 96 12.35 26.28 14.05
CA ILE A 96 12.37 27.75 13.91
C ILE A 96 13.12 28.19 12.65
N TYR A 97 14.20 27.51 12.27
CA TYR A 97 14.89 27.79 11.02
C TYR A 97 15.55 26.52 10.47
N ARG A 98 14.93 25.95 9.43
CA ARG A 98 15.48 24.81 8.68
C ARG A 98 15.39 25.12 7.18
N PRO A 99 16.36 25.85 6.61
CA PRO A 99 16.39 26.12 5.18
C PRO A 99 16.55 24.78 4.44
N LYS A 100 15.46 24.29 3.84
CA LYS A 100 15.50 23.12 2.98
C LYS A 100 15.93 23.57 1.58
N GLY A 101 17.23 23.58 1.30
CA GLY A 101 17.77 23.87 -0.05
C GLY A 101 17.40 22.85 -1.14
N GLY A 102 16.29 22.12 -0.97
CA GLY A 102 15.85 21.05 -1.86
C GLY A 102 14.38 20.65 -1.70
N ALA A 103 13.57 21.36 -0.91
CA ALA A 103 12.13 21.10 -0.85
C ALA A 103 11.42 21.54 -2.14
N ASP A 104 11.98 22.51 -2.87
CA ASP A 104 11.47 23.00 -4.14
C ASP A 104 11.94 22.18 -5.36
N VAL A 105 12.75 21.14 -5.12
CA VAL A 105 13.27 20.27 -6.20
C VAL A 105 12.20 19.30 -6.69
N TYR A 106 11.15 19.06 -5.90
CA TYR A 106 9.96 18.31 -6.34
C TYR A 106 8.74 19.23 -6.25
N GLY A 107 8.18 19.56 -7.41
CA GLY A 107 7.09 20.54 -7.55
C GLY A 107 7.51 21.84 -8.24
N SER A 108 8.73 21.90 -8.79
CA SER A 108 9.14 23.03 -9.63
C SER A 108 8.20 23.18 -10.83
N GLU A 109 8.07 24.41 -11.35
CA GLU A 109 7.27 24.70 -12.56
C GLU A 109 7.63 23.78 -13.73
N LYS A 110 8.92 23.42 -13.84
CA LYS A 110 9.42 22.47 -14.84
C LYS A 110 8.90 21.04 -14.63
N ASP A 111 8.70 20.60 -13.39
CA ASP A 111 8.14 19.27 -13.11
C ASP A 111 6.63 19.23 -13.34
N MET A 112 5.94 20.34 -13.04
CA MET A 112 4.53 20.53 -13.39
C MET A 112 4.32 20.56 -14.90
N GLU A 113 5.21 21.21 -15.65
CA GLU A 113 5.19 21.23 -17.11
C GLU A 113 5.45 19.83 -17.70
N LYS A 114 6.43 19.09 -17.17
CA LYS A 114 6.66 17.69 -17.57
C LYS A 114 5.42 16.83 -17.33
N LEU A 115 4.78 16.93 -16.16
CA LEU A 115 3.57 16.18 -15.82
C LEU A 115 2.40 16.52 -16.76
N ARG A 116 2.17 17.81 -17.00
CA ARG A 116 1.14 18.33 -17.91
C ARG A 116 1.32 17.80 -19.34
N ASN A 117 2.56 17.65 -19.80
CA ASN A 117 2.87 17.25 -21.17
C ASN A 117 3.03 15.73 -21.36
N THR A 118 2.80 14.92 -20.33
CA THR A 118 2.85 13.46 -20.48
C THR A 118 1.62 12.90 -21.21
N GLU A 119 1.84 11.98 -22.15
CA GLU A 119 0.74 11.32 -22.88
C GLU A 119 -0.01 10.29 -22.03
N ARG A 120 0.53 9.92 -20.86
CA ARG A 120 -0.03 8.90 -19.95
C ARG A 120 -1.39 9.27 -19.37
N PHE A 121 -1.70 10.57 -19.28
CA PHE A 121 -2.95 11.08 -18.71
C PHE A 121 -3.94 11.58 -19.77
N ARG A 122 -3.70 11.32 -21.06
CA ARG A 122 -4.67 11.61 -22.12
C ARG A 122 -5.72 10.50 -22.17
N PRO A 123 -7.03 10.79 -21.96
CA PRO A 123 -8.05 9.77 -22.10
C PRO A 123 -8.14 9.30 -23.55
N ALA A 124 -8.43 8.00 -23.74
CA ALA A 124 -8.57 7.39 -25.07
C ALA A 124 -9.85 7.83 -25.81
N LYS A 125 -10.84 8.33 -25.08
CA LYS A 125 -12.10 8.87 -25.61
C LYS A 125 -12.39 10.18 -24.91
N ASP A 126 -12.63 11.24 -25.68
CA ASP A 126 -13.05 12.53 -25.14
C ASP A 126 -14.55 12.54 -24.86
N PHE A 127 -14.97 13.38 -23.92
CA PHE A 127 -16.38 13.66 -23.66
C PHE A 127 -16.94 14.57 -24.77
N GLU A 128 -18.22 14.40 -25.09
CA GLU A 128 -18.91 15.22 -26.08
C GLU A 128 -18.86 16.70 -25.65
N GLY A 129 -18.34 17.59 -26.52
CA GLY A 129 -18.15 19.02 -26.24
C GLY A 129 -16.75 19.45 -25.82
N VAL A 130 -15.77 18.54 -25.73
CA VAL A 130 -14.36 18.91 -25.42
C VAL A 130 -13.62 19.39 -26.68
N ASP A 131 -13.28 20.67 -26.73
CA ASP A 131 -12.38 21.27 -27.74
C ASP A 131 -11.01 21.58 -27.11
N ARG A 132 -9.97 20.81 -27.47
CA ARG A 132 -8.60 20.98 -26.97
C ARG A 132 -7.80 22.08 -27.68
N SER A 133 -8.34 22.65 -28.77
CA SER A 133 -7.69 23.75 -29.51
C SER A 133 -7.90 25.10 -28.83
N ARG A 134 -8.95 25.22 -28.01
CA ARG A 134 -9.21 26.39 -27.19
C ARG A 134 -8.36 26.31 -25.92
N PRO A 135 -7.64 27.39 -25.54
CA PRO A 135 -7.05 27.45 -24.21
C PRO A 135 -8.17 27.26 -23.20
N ARG A 136 -7.95 26.46 -22.15
CA ARG A 136 -8.92 26.37 -21.04
C ARG A 136 -9.18 27.80 -20.57
N ASP A 137 -10.41 28.26 -20.73
CA ASP A 137 -10.86 29.51 -20.13
C ASP A 137 -10.64 29.36 -18.62
N ALA A 138 -9.54 29.91 -18.13
CA ALA A 138 -9.05 29.73 -16.77
C ALA A 138 -9.84 30.63 -15.80
N GLY A 139 -11.17 30.58 -15.89
CA GLY A 139 -12.10 31.18 -14.96
C GLY A 139 -12.67 30.12 -14.01
N PRO A 140 -13.08 30.51 -12.80
CA PRO A 140 -13.87 29.64 -11.95
C PRO A 140 -15.12 29.17 -12.71
N VAL A 141 -15.48 27.90 -12.53
CA VAL A 141 -16.65 27.25 -13.13
C VAL A 141 -17.89 28.12 -12.91
N GLN A 142 -18.43 28.62 -14.02
CA GLN A 142 -19.68 29.38 -14.02
C GLN A 142 -20.83 28.36 -14.07
N PHE A 143 -21.80 28.52 -13.19
CA PHE A 143 -23.04 27.75 -13.23
C PHE A 143 -24.13 28.63 -13.84
N GLU A 144 -24.81 28.13 -14.87
CA GLU A 144 -26.05 28.76 -15.33
C GLU A 144 -27.11 28.55 -14.24
N ARG A 145 -27.75 29.63 -13.80
CA ARG A 145 -28.92 29.55 -12.92
C ARG A 145 -30.05 28.97 -13.76
N GLY A 146 -30.44 27.73 -13.47
CA GLY A 146 -31.57 27.09 -14.14
C GLY A 146 -32.84 27.91 -13.92
N ASP A 147 -33.38 28.48 -14.99
CA ASP A 147 -34.70 29.10 -15.00
C ASP A 147 -35.76 28.00 -14.91
N GLY A 148 -36.02 27.57 -13.67
CA GLY A 148 -37.18 26.78 -13.33
C GLY A 148 -38.44 27.63 -13.53
N ALA A 149 -39.13 27.38 -14.64
CA ALA A 149 -40.46 27.89 -14.93
C ALA A 149 -41.42 27.63 -13.76
N GLY A 150 -41.66 28.66 -12.94
CA GLY A 150 -42.77 28.72 -12.01
C GLY A 150 -44.02 29.23 -12.73
N ALA A 151 -44.65 28.35 -13.52
CA ALA A 151 -46.04 28.51 -13.93
C ALA A 151 -46.92 27.74 -12.94
N GLY A 152 -47.82 28.43 -12.23
CA GLY A 152 -48.81 27.78 -11.37
C GLY A 152 -49.53 28.74 -10.42
N ALA A 153 -50.78 29.07 -10.78
CA ALA A 153 -51.68 30.02 -10.14
C ALA A 153 -52.18 29.65 -8.73
N GLY A 154 -52.70 30.63 -7.99
CA GLY A 154 -53.68 30.39 -6.92
C GLY A 154 -53.77 31.45 -5.82
N ALA A 155 -54.87 32.21 -5.86
CA ALA A 155 -55.42 33.19 -4.90
C ALA A 155 -54.82 34.60 -4.87
#